data_AF-A0A969WMV5-F1
#
_entry.id   AF-A0A969WMV5-F1
#
_cell.length_a   1.000
_cell.length_b   1.000
_cell.length_c   1.000
_cell.angle_alpha   90.00
_cell.angle_beta   90.00
_cell.angle_gamma   90.00
#
_symmetry.space_group_name_H-M   'P 1'
#
loop_
_entity.id
_entity.type
_entity.pdbx_description
1 polymer ?
#
loop_
_entity_poly.entity_id
_entity_poly.type
_entity_poly.pdbx_seq_one_letter_code
_entity_poly.pdbx_strand_id
1 'polypeptide(L)'
;MDKWLNKKEFEKVFALYNEKGTQIWVISRIKKLPDEIVRMATRLADLDFINYVRICDETLAASSENYSNRPRVPITNMNHETAIGIQILYSTEYKTINFFDINSPKKGFGGKMLDAVFQDFSHDWLPAVAMDWSNGFWEKMKKRYRKGEWIL
;
A
#
# COMPACT_ATOMS: atom_id res chain seq x y z
N MET A 1 5.67 -20.86 -7.09
CA MET A 1 5.43 -20.90 -5.63
C MET A 1 5.58 -19.48 -5.12
N ASP A 2 4.55 -18.93 -4.49
CA ASP A 2 4.67 -17.62 -3.85
C ASP A 2 5.77 -17.71 -2.77
N LYS A 3 6.75 -16.83 -2.86
CA LYS A 3 7.80 -16.74 -1.84
C LYS A 3 7.20 -16.08 -0.60
N TRP A 4 7.50 -16.65 0.57
CA TRP A 4 7.09 -16.10 1.85
C TRP A 4 8.32 -15.76 2.68
N LEU A 5 8.29 -14.61 3.34
CA LEU A 5 9.31 -14.21 4.28
C LEU A 5 8.81 -14.46 5.70
N ASN A 6 9.65 -15.07 6.53
CA ASN A 6 9.43 -15.12 7.96
C ASN A 6 9.72 -13.76 8.61
N LYS A 7 9.33 -13.64 9.87
CA LYS A 7 9.47 -12.42 10.67
C LYS A 7 10.88 -11.80 10.62
N LYS A 8 11.93 -12.59 10.85
CA LYS A 8 13.30 -12.09 10.83
C LYS A 8 13.70 -11.56 9.45
N GLU A 9 13.24 -12.23 8.40
CA GLU A 9 13.57 -11.86 7.01
C GLU A 9 12.94 -10.52 6.64
N PHE A 10 11.63 -10.33 6.86
CA PHE A 10 11.00 -9.06 6.51
C PHE A 10 11.41 -7.93 7.45
N GLU A 11 11.66 -8.20 8.74
CA GLU A 11 12.15 -7.18 9.68
C GLU A 11 13.53 -6.66 9.25
N LYS A 12 14.40 -7.53 8.72
CA LYS A 12 15.69 -7.13 8.17
C LYS A 12 15.54 -6.21 6.96
N VAL A 13 14.57 -6.47 6.08
CA VAL A 13 14.28 -5.58 4.93
C VAL A 13 13.80 -4.22 5.43
N PHE A 14 12.86 -4.19 6.37
CA PHE A 14 12.26 -2.95 6.87
C PHE A 14 13.17 -2.13 7.77
N ALA A 15 14.14 -2.74 8.44
CA ALA A 15 15.13 -2.03 9.26
C ALA A 15 15.89 -0.96 8.45
N LEU A 16 16.21 -1.25 7.19
CA LEU A 16 16.91 -0.32 6.29
C LEU A 16 16.12 0.97 6.01
N TYR A 17 14.78 0.89 6.04
CA TYR A 17 13.91 2.05 5.87
C TYR A 17 13.77 2.83 7.17
N ASN A 18 13.59 2.11 8.29
CA ASN A 18 13.49 2.71 9.62
C ASN A 18 14.75 3.51 9.98
N GLU A 19 15.94 3.01 9.61
CA GLU A 19 17.22 3.70 9.79
C GLU A 19 17.32 5.01 8.97
N LYS A 20 16.62 5.08 7.83
CA LYS A 20 16.58 6.25 6.94
C LYS A 20 15.46 7.24 7.28
N GLY A 21 14.62 6.93 8.27
CA GLY A 21 13.55 7.79 8.76
C GLY A 21 12.14 7.41 8.28
N THR A 22 11.99 6.59 7.23
CA THR A 22 10.69 6.06 6.81
C THR A 22 10.30 4.89 7.70
N GLN A 23 9.20 5.03 8.44
CA GLN A 23 8.82 4.01 9.41
C GLN A 23 7.93 2.94 8.80
N ILE A 24 8.38 1.69 8.80
CA ILE A 24 7.59 0.53 8.39
C ILE A 24 7.28 -0.33 9.62
N TRP A 25 6.00 -0.46 9.94
CA TRP A 25 5.50 -1.17 11.11
C TRP A 25 4.68 -2.40 10.72
N VAL A 26 5.03 -3.57 11.27
CA VAL A 26 4.23 -4.79 11.15
C VAL A 26 3.68 -5.15 12.53
N ILE A 27 2.39 -5.46 12.63
CA ILE A 27 1.81 -5.87 13.93
C ILE A 27 2.39 -7.22 14.40
N SER A 28 2.56 -7.37 15.72
CA SER A 28 3.35 -8.45 16.32
C SER A 28 2.84 -9.87 16.05
N ARG A 29 1.54 -10.02 15.76
CA ARG A 29 0.90 -11.30 15.45
C ARG A 29 1.26 -11.86 14.07
N ILE A 30 1.68 -11.01 13.14
CA ILE A 30 2.14 -11.44 11.81
C ILE A 30 3.51 -12.09 11.96
N LYS A 31 3.60 -13.37 11.59
CA LYS A 31 4.86 -14.17 11.66
C LYS A 31 5.47 -14.42 10.30
N LYS A 32 4.68 -14.30 9.23
CA LYS A 32 5.09 -14.46 7.84
C LYS A 32 4.33 -13.47 6.98
N LEU A 33 4.97 -13.01 5.91
CA LEU A 33 4.36 -12.17 4.88
C LEU A 33 4.67 -12.74 3.49
N PRO A 34 3.74 -12.64 2.54
CA PRO A 34 4.08 -12.87 1.14
C PRO A 34 5.13 -11.86 0.70
N ASP A 35 6.11 -12.33 -0.06
CA ASP A 35 7.18 -11.51 -0.63
C ASP A 35 6.63 -10.36 -1.48
N GLU A 36 5.48 -10.57 -2.14
CA GLU A 36 4.80 -9.51 -2.90
C GLU A 36 4.32 -8.36 -2.01
N ILE A 37 3.77 -8.65 -0.83
CA ILE A 37 3.32 -7.64 0.13
C ILE A 37 4.51 -6.90 0.73
N VAL A 38 5.62 -7.61 0.99
CA VAL A 38 6.88 -6.99 1.44
C VAL A 38 7.41 -6.02 0.37
N ARG A 39 7.49 -6.45 -0.89
CA ARG A 39 7.90 -5.61 -2.02
C ARG A 39 7.00 -4.41 -2.24
N MET A 40 5.69 -4.58 -2.08
CA MET A 40 4.74 -3.48 -2.21
C MET A 40 4.97 -2.43 -1.13
N ALA A 41 5.18 -2.86 0.12
CA ALA A 41 5.47 -1.96 1.23
C ALA A 41 6.77 -1.18 1.02
N THR A 42 7.83 -1.82 0.53
CA THR A 42 9.11 -1.14 0.25
C THR A 42 8.97 -0.14 -0.90
N ARG A 43 8.30 -0.51 -2.00
CA ARG A 43 8.07 0.41 -3.14
C ARG A 43 7.27 1.64 -2.73
N LEU A 44 6.29 1.50 -1.84
CA LEU A 44 5.58 2.63 -1.27
C LEU A 44 6.47 3.46 -0.33
N ALA A 45 7.32 2.82 0.46
CA ALA A 45 8.26 3.49 1.35
C ALA A 45 9.41 4.21 0.61
N ASP A 46 9.72 3.81 -0.64
CA ASP A 46 10.70 4.48 -1.51
C ASP A 46 10.20 5.82 -2.06
N LEU A 47 8.90 6.10 -1.94
CA LEU A 47 8.33 7.40 -2.32
C LEU A 47 8.73 8.46 -1.29
N ASP A 48 9.39 9.52 -1.74
CA ASP A 48 9.95 10.61 -0.92
C ASP A 48 8.92 11.36 -0.03
N PHE A 49 7.63 11.25 -0.36
CA PHE A 49 6.53 11.82 0.40
C PHE A 49 5.87 10.84 1.39
N ILE A 50 6.20 9.54 1.35
CA ILE A 50 5.67 8.54 2.27
C ILE A 50 6.62 8.40 3.46
N ASN A 51 6.09 8.67 4.65
CA ASN A 51 6.87 8.62 5.90
C ASN A 51 6.51 7.39 6.74
N TYR A 52 5.30 6.85 6.57
CA TYR A 52 4.76 5.79 7.40
C TYR A 52 4.13 4.71 6.56
N VAL A 53 4.53 3.47 6.79
CA VAL A 53 3.90 2.27 6.25
C VAL A 53 3.52 1.36 7.40
N ARG A 54 2.30 0.83 7.36
CA ARG A 54 1.78 -0.10 8.36
C ARG A 54 1.19 -1.32 7.68
N ILE A 55 1.62 -2.49 8.14
CA ILE A 55 1.07 -3.77 7.75
C ILE A 55 0.35 -4.39 8.95
N CYS A 56 -0.94 -4.61 8.77
CA CYS A 56 -1.82 -5.35 9.65
C CYS A 56 -2.32 -6.62 8.94
N ASP A 57 -3.07 -7.45 9.65
CA ASP A 57 -3.75 -8.62 9.07
C ASP A 57 -4.48 -8.18 7.80
N GLU A 58 -3.98 -8.61 6.65
CA GLU A 58 -4.61 -8.37 5.35
C GLU A 58 -4.82 -6.88 5.00
N THR A 59 -4.06 -5.98 5.63
CA THR A 59 -4.09 -4.54 5.33
C THR A 59 -2.67 -3.98 5.23
N LEU A 60 -2.44 -3.18 4.20
CA LEU A 60 -1.25 -2.35 4.04
C LEU A 60 -1.70 -0.90 3.87
N ALA A 61 -1.25 -0.03 4.77
CA ALA A 61 -1.50 1.41 4.68
C ALA A 61 -0.17 2.15 4.59
N ALA A 62 -0.08 3.13 3.70
CA ALA A 62 1.09 4.00 3.56
C ALA A 62 0.63 5.46 3.51
N SER A 63 1.33 6.35 4.20
CA SER A 63 0.99 7.78 4.20
C SER A 63 2.18 8.68 4.52
N SER A 64 2.08 9.94 4.09
CA SER A 64 2.93 11.04 4.55
C SER A 64 2.71 11.38 6.02
N GLU A 65 1.55 11.06 6.59
CA GLU A 65 1.12 11.48 7.92
C GLU A 65 0.46 10.34 8.71
N ASN A 66 0.59 10.38 10.03
CA ASN A 66 -0.20 9.57 10.96
C ASN A 66 -1.18 10.46 11.71
N TYR A 67 -2.26 9.88 12.24
CA TYR A 67 -3.13 10.61 13.17
C TYR A 67 -2.35 11.08 14.40
N SER A 68 -2.55 12.32 14.80
CA SER A 68 -1.86 12.95 15.94
C SER A 68 -1.99 12.17 17.25
N ASN A 69 -3.16 11.56 17.48
CA ASN A 69 -3.45 10.72 18.65
C ASN A 69 -3.19 9.23 18.44
N ARG A 70 -2.76 8.81 17.24
CA ARG A 70 -2.46 7.41 16.91
C ARG A 70 -1.19 7.35 16.06
N PRO A 71 0.01 7.36 16.68
CA PRO A 71 1.30 7.57 16.00
C PRO A 71 1.75 6.43 15.10
N ARG A 72 0.93 5.39 14.92
CA ARG A 72 1.17 4.26 14.01
C ARG A 72 -0.04 3.98 13.14
N VAL A 73 -0.89 4.97 12.88
CA VAL A 73 -2.06 4.81 12.02
C VAL A 73 -1.93 5.80 10.88
N PRO A 74 -1.47 5.35 9.70
CA PRO A 74 -1.36 6.20 8.51
C PRO A 74 -2.72 6.81 8.15
N ILE A 75 -2.72 8.09 7.78
CA ILE A 75 -3.92 8.79 7.33
C ILE A 75 -4.08 8.54 5.83
N THR A 76 -5.16 7.87 5.45
CA THR A 76 -5.44 7.49 4.06
C THR A 76 -6.82 7.93 3.59
N ASN A 77 -7.67 8.39 4.51
CA ASN A 77 -9.05 8.75 4.21
C ASN A 77 -9.13 9.89 3.20
N MET A 78 -10.07 9.76 2.28
CA MET A 78 -10.31 10.74 1.23
C MET A 78 -10.64 12.13 1.80
N ASN A 79 -10.29 13.17 1.05
CA ASN A 79 -10.49 14.59 1.35
C ASN A 79 -9.71 15.12 2.56
N HIS A 80 -8.73 14.37 3.08
CA HIS A 80 -7.80 14.93 4.07
C HIS A 80 -6.94 16.02 3.41
N GLU A 81 -6.79 17.16 4.09
CA GLU A 81 -6.26 18.39 3.48
C GLU A 81 -4.78 18.30 3.08
N THR A 82 -3.98 17.53 3.83
CA THR A 82 -2.51 17.49 3.66
C THR A 82 -1.97 16.09 3.38
N ALA A 83 -2.45 15.08 4.10
CA ALA A 83 -1.98 13.71 4.00
C ALA A 83 -2.07 13.13 2.58
N ILE A 84 -0.97 12.55 2.11
CA ILE A 84 -0.92 11.76 0.88
C ILE A 84 -0.79 10.31 1.31
N GLY A 85 -1.79 9.48 1.02
CA GLY A 85 -1.80 8.11 1.52
C GLY A 85 -2.69 7.17 0.74
N ILE A 86 -2.47 5.88 0.97
CA ILE A 86 -3.14 4.76 0.30
C ILE A 86 -3.33 3.63 1.31
N GLN A 87 -4.51 3.02 1.30
CA GLN A 87 -4.81 1.82 2.06
C GLN A 87 -5.27 0.72 1.11
N ILE A 88 -4.63 -0.43 1.24
CA ILE A 88 -4.86 -1.62 0.44
C ILE A 88 -5.27 -2.73 1.39
N LEU A 89 -6.41 -3.35 1.13
CA LEU A 89 -6.79 -4.63 1.72
C LEU A 89 -6.28 -5.72 0.79
N TYR A 90 -5.64 -6.75 1.30
CA TYR A 90 -5.10 -7.82 0.46
C TYR A 90 -5.55 -9.18 0.98
N SER A 91 -5.96 -10.07 0.07
CA SER A 91 -6.24 -11.46 0.42
C SER A 91 -5.12 -12.35 -0.11
N THR A 92 -4.49 -13.10 0.79
CA THR A 92 -3.47 -14.08 0.38
C THR A 92 -4.08 -15.36 -0.20
N GLU A 93 -5.30 -15.69 0.22
CA GLU A 93 -6.08 -16.84 -0.27
C GLU A 93 -6.57 -16.62 -1.70
N TYR A 94 -7.22 -15.47 -1.95
CA TYR A 94 -7.76 -15.14 -3.25
C TYR A 94 -6.77 -14.41 -4.16
N LYS A 95 -5.55 -14.11 -3.64
CA LYS A 95 -4.54 -13.27 -4.28
C LYS A 95 -5.16 -11.98 -4.84
N THR A 96 -5.78 -11.18 -3.99
CA THR A 96 -6.38 -9.91 -4.41
C THR A 96 -5.77 -8.73 -3.67
N ILE A 97 -5.75 -7.57 -4.32
CA ILE A 97 -5.49 -6.28 -3.66
C ILE A 97 -6.67 -5.35 -3.95
N ASN A 98 -7.35 -4.89 -2.91
CA ASN A 98 -8.45 -3.95 -2.99
C ASN A 98 -7.97 -2.59 -2.49
N PHE A 99 -8.01 -1.59 -3.38
CA PHE A 99 -7.70 -0.21 -3.03
C PHE A 99 -8.86 0.39 -2.25
N PHE A 100 -8.77 0.30 -0.92
CA PHE A 100 -9.84 0.69 0.00
C PHE A 100 -9.96 2.20 0.16
N ASP A 101 -8.82 2.87 0.34
CA ASP A 101 -8.76 4.31 0.49
C ASP A 101 -7.53 4.87 -0.25
N ILE A 102 -7.68 6.05 -0.82
CA ILE A 102 -6.58 6.82 -1.38
C ILE A 102 -6.86 8.31 -1.19
N ASN A 103 -5.86 9.04 -0.72
CA ASN A 103 -5.93 10.49 -0.59
C ASN A 103 -4.68 11.15 -1.17
N SER A 104 -4.89 12.24 -1.91
CA SER A 104 -3.82 12.96 -2.60
C SER A 104 -4.26 14.40 -2.84
N PRO A 105 -4.15 15.30 -1.85
CA PRO A 105 -4.56 16.70 -1.99
C PRO A 105 -3.71 17.45 -3.01
N LYS A 106 -2.50 16.96 -3.27
CA LYS A 106 -1.60 17.46 -4.32
C LYS A 106 -1.71 16.58 -5.58
N LYS A 107 -1.87 17.20 -6.75
CA LYS A 107 -2.03 16.51 -8.02
C LYS A 107 -0.82 15.62 -8.34
N GLY A 108 -1.08 14.41 -8.84
CA GLY A 108 -0.06 13.49 -9.35
C GLY A 108 0.41 12.43 -8.34
N PHE A 109 0.31 12.68 -7.03
CA PHE A 109 0.80 11.72 -6.04
C PHE A 109 -0.04 10.44 -5.96
N GLY A 110 -1.37 10.52 -6.15
CA GLY A 110 -2.21 9.33 -6.31
C GLY A 110 -1.74 8.40 -7.44
N GLY A 111 -1.31 8.99 -8.57
CA GLY A 111 -0.71 8.23 -9.67
C GLY A 111 0.64 7.61 -9.31
N LYS A 112 1.50 8.34 -8.60
CA LYS A 112 2.80 7.82 -8.13
C LYS A 112 2.66 6.66 -7.16
N MET A 113 1.68 6.70 -6.24
CA MET A 113 1.39 5.58 -5.35
C MET A 113 0.95 4.34 -6.14
N LEU A 114 0.14 4.52 -7.18
CA LEU A 114 -0.30 3.43 -8.07
C LEU A 114 0.84 2.88 -8.93
N ASP A 115 1.71 3.76 -9.45
CA ASP A 115 2.94 3.37 -10.12
C ASP A 115 3.80 2.48 -9.20
N ALA A 116 4.01 2.89 -7.95
CA ALA A 116 4.75 2.10 -6.97
C ALA A 116 4.09 0.76 -6.65
N VAL A 117 2.75 0.71 -6.50
CA VAL A 117 2.01 -0.53 -6.22
C VAL A 117 2.07 -1.51 -7.40
N PHE A 118 2.05 -1.03 -8.64
CA PHE A 118 2.05 -1.89 -9.82
C PHE A 118 3.45 -2.21 -10.39
N GLN A 119 4.49 -1.48 -9.99
CA GLN A 119 5.86 -1.73 -10.44
C GLN A 119 6.32 -3.16 -10.10
N ASP A 120 6.53 -3.99 -11.12
CA ASP A 120 6.91 -5.40 -10.96
C ASP A 120 5.92 -6.21 -10.10
N PHE A 121 4.66 -5.76 -10.01
CA PHE A 121 3.62 -6.43 -9.24
C PHE A 121 3.17 -7.70 -9.95
N SER A 122 3.18 -8.82 -9.23
CA SER A 122 2.84 -10.12 -9.80
C SER A 122 1.45 -10.13 -10.44
N HIS A 123 1.37 -10.68 -11.67
CA HIS A 123 0.10 -10.88 -12.37
C HIS A 123 -0.81 -11.94 -11.71
N ASP A 124 -0.25 -12.76 -10.80
CA ASP A 124 -1.02 -13.72 -10.02
C ASP A 124 -1.98 -13.06 -9.02
N TRP A 125 -1.76 -11.78 -8.72
CA TRP A 125 -2.62 -11.03 -7.81
C TRP A 125 -3.58 -10.16 -8.59
N LEU A 126 -4.87 -10.13 -8.27
CA LEU A 126 -5.86 -9.33 -9.01
C LEU A 126 -6.18 -8.01 -8.28
N PRO A 127 -6.11 -6.86 -8.98
CA PRO A 127 -6.49 -5.58 -8.38
C PRO A 127 -8.02 -5.41 -8.34
N ALA A 128 -8.52 -4.69 -7.35
CA ALA A 128 -9.94 -4.40 -7.15
C ALA A 128 -10.14 -2.99 -6.60
N VAL A 129 -11.30 -2.40 -6.88
CA VAL A 129 -11.78 -1.17 -6.25
C VAL A 129 -13.24 -1.40 -5.88
N ALA A 130 -13.52 -1.72 -4.61
CA ALA A 130 -14.88 -2.04 -4.20
C ALA A 130 -15.82 -0.82 -4.21
N MET A 131 -15.30 0.39 -3.97
CA MET A 131 -16.09 1.62 -4.03
C MET A 131 -15.26 2.77 -4.61
N ASP A 132 -15.79 3.43 -5.65
CA ASP A 132 -15.15 4.60 -6.27
C ASP A 132 -15.83 5.90 -5.79
N TRP A 133 -15.13 6.63 -4.94
CA TRP A 133 -15.52 7.98 -4.50
C TRP A 133 -14.64 9.08 -5.12
N SER A 134 -13.76 8.69 -6.06
CA SER A 134 -12.65 9.49 -6.58
C SER A 134 -13.00 10.33 -7.82
N ASN A 135 -14.28 10.38 -8.19
CA ASN A 135 -14.80 11.12 -9.35
C ASN A 135 -14.04 10.79 -10.66
N GLY A 136 -13.91 9.50 -10.97
CA GLY A 136 -13.33 9.03 -12.24
C GLY A 136 -11.80 8.89 -12.25
N PHE A 137 -11.12 9.04 -11.11
CA PHE A 137 -9.70 8.69 -11.00
C PHE A 137 -9.50 7.19 -11.25
N TRP A 138 -10.29 6.32 -10.62
CA TRP A 138 -10.14 4.87 -10.79
C TRP A 138 -10.43 4.40 -12.22
N GLU A 139 -11.39 5.01 -12.92
CA GLU A 139 -11.64 4.73 -14.33
C GLU A 139 -10.43 5.02 -15.23
N LYS A 140 -9.63 6.03 -14.90
CA LYS A 140 -8.37 6.30 -15.60
C LYS A 140 -7.29 5.29 -15.20
N MET A 141 -7.20 4.93 -13.92
CA MET A 141 -6.21 3.96 -13.44
C MET A 141 -6.44 2.56 -14.01
N LYS A 142 -7.69 2.08 -14.06
CA LYS A 142 -8.07 0.77 -14.65
C LYS A 142 -7.69 0.65 -16.13
N LYS A 143 -7.66 1.77 -16.86
CA LYS A 143 -7.21 1.81 -18.27
C LYS A 143 -5.70 1.81 -18.40
N ARG A 144 -4.99 2.40 -17.44
CA ARG A 144 -3.53 2.54 -17.43
C ARG A 144 -2.81 1.29 -16.93
N TYR A 145 -3.33 0.64 -15.89
CA TYR A 145 -2.71 -0.52 -15.27
C TYR A 145 -3.58 -1.75 -15.47
N ARG A 146 -2.98 -2.86 -15.90
CA ARG A 146 -3.59 -4.21 -15.89
C ARG A 146 -5.01 -4.23 -16.45
N LYS A 147 -5.18 -3.61 -17.61
CA LYS A 147 -6.47 -3.43 -18.27
C LYS A 147 -7.14 -4.78 -18.49
N GLY A 148 -8.36 -4.95 -17.96
CA GLY A 148 -9.13 -6.20 -18.07
C GLY A 148 -8.88 -7.21 -16.95
N GLU A 149 -7.97 -6.93 -16.02
CA GLU A 149 -7.66 -7.80 -14.88
C GLU A 149 -8.30 -7.34 -13.56
N TRP A 150 -8.95 -6.17 -13.56
CA TRP A 150 -9.57 -5.62 -12.36
C TRP A 150 -10.87 -6.35 -12.02
N ILE A 151 -11.01 -6.74 -10.76
CA ILE A 151 -12.25 -7.27 -10.21
C ILE A 151 -13.23 -6.11 -10.02
N LEU A 152 -14.46 -6.29 -10.51
CA LEU A 152 -15.58 -5.36 -10.40
C LEU A 152 -16.27 -5.48 -9.04
#